data_AF-A0A838RRZ2-F1
#
_entry.id   AF-A0A838RRZ2-F1
#
_cell.length_a   1.000
_cell.length_b   1.000
_cell.length_c   1.000
_cell.angle_alpha   90.00
_cell.angle_beta   90.00
_cell.angle_gamma   90.00
#
_symmetry.space_group_name_H-M   'P 1'
#
loop_
_entity.id
_entity.type
_entity.pdbx_description
1 polymer ?
#
loop_
_entity_poly.entity_id
_entity_poly.type
_entity_poly.pdbx_seq_one_letter_code
_entity_poly.pdbx_strand_id
1 'polypeptide(L)'
;MNSRNKRLRLGISLIIIGIIAIAATGFVLYQTKLAQNDIEGSTQVAAVAASIPTKPTPVMISNLATPVVSRYSNDYQSTLNPVVRIVWQDNSQNETGFIVSRSENNSTWMVASQTGANVTAISDSSLVAGKTYYYRIQAYNPTGSNVSETVSITTAAQSMTSVPLQPTSLKAVYVNGKVQITWQDNSFNESSFWVMRSETGNGLDWIIADKSPANSGSYTDTSAIAGKFYYYRVRANTVSSGLIWSNVATVLVGTAPTPTPTP
;
A
#
# COMPACT_ATOMS: atom_id res chain seq x y z
N MET A 1 -84.04 -64.69 53.76
CA MET A 1 -83.00 -63.75 53.26
C MET A 1 -83.65 -62.77 52.28
N ASN A 2 -83.83 -61.51 52.68
CA ASN A 2 -84.81 -60.58 52.11
C ASN A 2 -84.41 -60.07 50.71
N SER A 3 -85.39 -59.87 49.80
CA SER A 3 -85.17 -59.51 48.38
C SER A 3 -84.39 -58.20 48.16
N ARG A 4 -84.41 -57.31 49.17
CA ARG A 4 -83.57 -56.10 49.24
C ARG A 4 -82.07 -56.41 49.23
N ASN A 5 -81.61 -57.46 49.90
CA ASN A 5 -80.19 -57.81 49.97
C ASN A 5 -79.68 -58.43 48.66
N LYS A 6 -80.57 -59.09 47.87
CA LYS A 6 -80.24 -59.56 46.52
C LYS A 6 -80.11 -58.40 45.52
N ARG A 7 -81.00 -57.40 45.58
CA ARG A 7 -80.93 -56.20 44.72
C ARG A 7 -79.71 -55.32 45.03
N LEU A 8 -79.33 -55.20 46.31
CA LEU A 8 -78.13 -54.46 46.72
C LEU A 8 -76.83 -55.15 46.23
N ARG A 9 -76.76 -56.48 46.30
CA ARG A 9 -75.62 -57.26 45.78
C ARG A 9 -75.52 -57.23 44.25
N LEU A 10 -76.64 -57.25 43.54
CA LEU A 10 -76.67 -57.12 42.07
C LEU A 10 -76.25 -55.71 41.62
N GLY A 11 -76.70 -54.66 42.33
CA GLY A 11 -76.34 -53.27 42.04
C GLY A 11 -74.85 -52.98 42.26
N ILE A 12 -74.25 -53.50 43.35
CA ILE A 12 -72.81 -53.36 43.62
C ILE A 12 -71.97 -54.15 42.59
N SER A 13 -72.43 -55.34 42.18
CA SER A 13 -71.75 -56.13 41.15
C SER A 13 -71.76 -55.47 39.76
N LEU A 14 -72.84 -54.79 39.39
CA LEU A 14 -72.93 -54.02 38.13
C LEU A 14 -72.07 -52.75 38.17
N ILE A 15 -71.96 -52.09 39.32
CA ILE A 15 -71.08 -50.92 39.52
C ILE A 15 -69.60 -51.34 39.43
N ILE A 16 -69.22 -52.47 40.02
CA ILE A 16 -67.84 -52.99 39.93
C ILE A 16 -67.48 -53.43 38.51
N ILE A 17 -68.40 -54.09 37.78
CA ILE A 17 -68.19 -54.45 36.36
C ILE A 17 -68.09 -53.19 35.48
N GLY A 18 -68.90 -52.16 35.74
CA GLY A 18 -68.81 -50.87 35.06
C GLY A 18 -67.48 -50.14 35.31
N ILE A 19 -66.98 -50.15 36.55
CA ILE A 19 -65.68 -49.54 36.90
C ILE A 19 -64.51 -50.32 36.27
N ILE A 20 -64.57 -51.66 36.24
CA ILE A 20 -63.56 -52.51 35.58
C ILE A 20 -63.58 -52.32 34.05
N ALA A 21 -64.76 -52.20 33.44
CA ALA A 21 -64.90 -51.92 32.01
C ALA A 21 -64.36 -50.53 31.64
N ILE A 22 -64.65 -49.49 32.45
CA ILE A 22 -64.10 -48.13 32.26
C ILE A 22 -62.58 -48.13 32.42
N ALA A 23 -62.04 -48.89 33.39
CA ALA A 23 -60.59 -49.04 33.55
C ALA A 23 -59.93 -49.80 32.40
N ALA A 24 -60.57 -50.85 31.85
CA ALA A 24 -60.06 -51.61 30.71
C ALA A 24 -60.09 -50.77 29.41
N THR A 25 -61.17 -50.02 29.15
CA THR A 25 -61.25 -49.10 28.01
C THR A 25 -60.27 -47.94 28.17
N GLY A 26 -60.11 -47.41 29.38
CA GLY A 26 -59.10 -46.38 29.70
C GLY A 26 -57.66 -46.88 29.53
N PHE A 27 -57.37 -48.13 29.91
CA PHE A 27 -56.06 -48.75 29.75
C PHE A 27 -55.74 -49.03 28.28
N VAL A 28 -56.71 -49.52 27.49
CA VAL A 28 -56.55 -49.68 26.04
C VAL A 28 -56.32 -48.31 25.37
N LEU A 29 -57.07 -47.27 25.75
CA LEU A 29 -56.86 -45.91 25.26
C LEU A 29 -55.50 -45.31 25.67
N TYR A 30 -55.00 -45.66 26.85
CA TYR A 30 -53.68 -45.24 27.34
C TYR A 30 -52.55 -45.96 26.58
N GLN A 31 -52.68 -47.27 26.35
CA GLN A 31 -51.72 -48.05 25.55
C GLN A 31 -51.72 -47.59 24.08
N THR A 32 -52.88 -47.26 23.49
CA THR A 32 -52.93 -46.68 22.15
C THR A 32 -52.33 -45.27 22.10
N LYS A 33 -52.50 -44.45 23.15
CA LYS A 33 -51.85 -43.12 23.23
C LYS A 33 -50.34 -43.21 23.41
N LEU A 34 -49.84 -44.19 24.17
CA LEU A 34 -48.39 -44.44 24.30
C LEU A 34 -47.80 -44.93 22.98
N ALA A 35 -48.45 -45.88 22.29
CA ALA A 35 -48.02 -46.33 20.98
C ALA A 35 -48.10 -45.22 19.92
N GLN A 36 -49.10 -44.34 19.98
CA GLN A 36 -49.22 -43.19 19.09
C GLN A 36 -48.18 -42.10 19.40
N ASN A 37 -47.82 -41.88 20.67
CA ASN A 37 -46.72 -41.01 21.07
C ASN A 37 -45.33 -41.58 20.72
N ASP A 38 -45.16 -42.91 20.73
CA ASP A 38 -43.91 -43.55 20.28
C ASP A 38 -43.78 -43.53 18.76
N ILE A 39 -44.89 -43.65 18.01
CA ILE A 39 -44.93 -43.46 16.56
C ILE A 39 -44.73 -41.97 16.20
N GLU A 40 -45.38 -41.04 16.89
CA GLU A 40 -45.19 -39.59 16.70
C GLU A 40 -43.79 -39.13 17.15
N GLY A 41 -43.22 -39.71 18.20
CA GLY A 41 -41.84 -39.48 18.64
C GLY A 41 -40.81 -40.06 17.68
N SER A 42 -41.01 -41.29 17.17
CA SER A 42 -40.14 -41.92 16.17
C SER A 42 -40.24 -41.23 14.80
N THR A 43 -41.44 -40.81 14.38
CA THR A 43 -41.62 -40.07 13.12
C THR A 43 -41.20 -38.61 13.24
N GLN A 44 -41.28 -37.97 14.41
CA GLN A 44 -40.68 -36.66 14.62
C GLN A 44 -39.15 -36.73 14.74
N VAL A 45 -38.54 -37.75 15.35
CA VAL A 45 -37.07 -37.87 15.36
C VAL A 45 -36.53 -38.22 13.96
N ALA A 46 -37.25 -39.03 13.17
CA ALA A 46 -36.90 -39.31 11.78
C ALA A 46 -37.22 -38.17 10.80
N ALA A 47 -38.29 -37.39 11.03
CA ALA A 47 -38.64 -36.22 10.20
C ALA A 47 -37.84 -34.97 10.59
N VAL A 48 -37.46 -34.78 11.85
CA VAL A 48 -36.59 -33.68 12.31
C VAL A 48 -35.13 -33.94 11.93
N ALA A 49 -34.70 -35.21 11.80
CA ALA A 49 -33.38 -35.53 11.24
C ALA A 49 -33.29 -35.40 9.70
N ALA A 50 -34.43 -35.35 8.99
CA ALA A 50 -34.49 -35.25 7.53
C ALA A 50 -35.02 -33.90 6.99
N SER A 51 -35.28 -32.94 7.88
CA SER A 51 -35.79 -31.60 7.49
C SER A 51 -35.25 -30.46 8.35
N ILE A 52 -33.99 -30.55 8.79
CA ILE A 52 -33.24 -29.31 9.01
C ILE A 52 -33.11 -28.70 7.60
N PRO A 53 -33.74 -27.56 7.27
CA PRO A 53 -33.23 -26.82 6.14
C PRO A 53 -31.78 -26.56 6.52
N THR A 54 -30.84 -27.20 5.82
CA THR A 54 -29.51 -26.61 5.74
C THR A 54 -29.82 -25.18 5.36
N LYS A 55 -29.57 -24.22 6.28
CA LYS A 55 -29.56 -22.79 5.95
C LYS A 55 -28.91 -22.79 4.59
N PRO A 56 -29.61 -22.39 3.50
CA PRO A 56 -29.05 -22.54 2.17
C PRO A 56 -27.68 -21.94 2.31
N THR A 57 -26.64 -22.80 2.20
CA THR A 57 -25.28 -22.30 2.15
C THR A 57 -25.41 -21.25 1.08
N PRO A 58 -25.14 -19.95 1.35
CA PRO A 58 -25.18 -18.98 0.29
C PRO A 58 -24.34 -19.62 -0.79
N VAL A 59 -24.97 -19.99 -1.91
CA VAL A 59 -24.24 -20.43 -3.06
C VAL A 59 -23.56 -19.15 -3.45
N MET A 60 -22.34 -18.95 -2.94
CA MET A 60 -21.46 -17.90 -3.39
C MET A 60 -21.06 -18.37 -4.78
N ILE A 61 -21.97 -18.17 -5.73
CA ILE A 61 -21.64 -18.21 -7.14
C ILE A 61 -20.58 -17.13 -7.26
N SER A 62 -19.32 -17.55 -7.41
CA SER A 62 -18.16 -16.68 -7.53
C SER A 62 -18.28 -15.90 -8.85
N ASN A 63 -19.07 -14.84 -8.84
CA ASN A 63 -19.22 -13.93 -9.98
C ASN A 63 -18.46 -12.63 -9.71
N LEU A 64 -17.28 -12.78 -9.11
CA LEU A 64 -16.34 -11.68 -8.94
C LEU A 64 -15.76 -11.37 -10.31
N ALA A 65 -16.34 -10.38 -10.97
CA ALA A 65 -15.97 -10.08 -12.33
C ALA A 65 -14.64 -9.33 -12.36
N THR A 66 -13.90 -9.60 -13.43
CA THR A 66 -12.59 -9.02 -13.68
C THR A 66 -12.71 -7.50 -13.82
N PRO A 67 -12.05 -6.69 -12.96
CA PRO A 67 -12.01 -5.24 -13.15
C PRO A 67 -11.24 -4.90 -14.43
N VAL A 68 -11.64 -3.85 -15.14
CA VAL A 68 -10.99 -3.43 -16.41
C VAL A 68 -10.35 -2.06 -16.22
N VAL A 69 -9.05 -1.93 -16.41
CA VAL A 69 -8.39 -0.61 -16.34
C VAL A 69 -8.85 0.25 -17.52
N SER A 70 -9.53 1.37 -17.22
CA SER A 70 -10.22 2.20 -18.22
C SER A 70 -9.42 3.42 -18.68
N ARG A 71 -8.48 3.90 -17.85
CA ARG A 71 -7.47 4.91 -18.23
C ARG A 71 -6.32 4.98 -17.24
N TYR A 72 -5.16 5.39 -17.73
CA TYR A 72 -4.04 5.85 -16.93
C TYR A 72 -3.46 7.15 -17.50
N SER A 73 -3.02 8.06 -16.65
CA SER A 73 -2.38 9.30 -17.05
C SER A 73 -1.17 9.60 -16.18
N ASN A 74 -0.12 10.13 -16.82
CA ASN A 74 1.00 10.74 -16.14
C ASN A 74 0.60 12.17 -15.76
N ASP A 75 0.37 12.45 -14.48
CA ASP A 75 0.25 13.82 -14.01
C ASP A 75 1.64 14.31 -13.60
N TYR A 76 2.14 15.32 -14.33
CA TYR A 76 3.33 16.06 -13.92
C TYR A 76 2.94 17.03 -12.81
N GLN A 77 3.17 16.65 -11.56
CA GLN A 77 3.36 17.64 -10.52
C GLN A 77 4.83 18.03 -10.53
N SER A 78 5.10 19.34 -10.48
CA SER A 78 6.43 19.95 -10.55
C SER A 78 7.38 19.59 -9.39
N THR A 79 7.06 18.54 -8.63
CA THR A 79 7.83 18.08 -7.48
C THR A 79 7.96 16.54 -7.50
N LEU A 80 9.18 16.13 -7.89
CA LEU A 80 9.91 14.95 -7.43
C LEU A 80 9.51 13.54 -7.87
N ASN A 81 8.27 13.17 -8.19
CA ASN A 81 7.98 11.83 -8.75
C ASN A 81 6.76 11.85 -9.69
N PRO A 82 6.77 11.13 -10.83
CA PRO A 82 5.56 10.98 -11.64
C PRO A 82 4.44 10.34 -10.81
N VAL A 83 3.22 10.83 -11.02
CA VAL A 83 2.01 10.22 -10.46
C VAL A 83 1.27 9.51 -11.58
N VAL A 84 0.89 8.26 -11.35
CA VAL A 84 0.01 7.52 -12.24
C VAL A 84 -1.36 7.39 -11.59
N ARG A 85 -2.39 7.94 -12.25
CA ARG A 85 -3.78 7.70 -11.86
C ARG A 85 -4.26 6.40 -12.51
N ILE A 86 -4.65 5.41 -11.71
CA ILE A 86 -5.20 4.14 -12.20
C ILE A 86 -6.71 4.17 -12.00
N VAL A 87 -7.47 3.90 -13.05
CA VAL A 87 -8.94 3.83 -13.02
C VAL A 87 -9.36 2.49 -13.55
N TRP A 88 -10.31 1.84 -12.88
CA TRP A 88 -10.90 0.61 -13.35
C TRP A 88 -12.42 0.67 -13.36
N GLN A 89 -13.03 -0.10 -14.25
CA GLN A 89 -14.42 -0.45 -14.17
C GLN A 89 -14.58 -1.53 -13.11
N ASP A 90 -15.40 -1.25 -12.11
CA ASP A 90 -15.89 -2.27 -11.20
C ASP A 90 -16.99 -3.08 -11.89
N ASN A 91 -16.76 -4.38 -12.01
CA ASN A 91 -17.72 -5.34 -12.54
C ASN A 91 -18.22 -6.30 -11.45
N SER A 92 -17.64 -6.22 -10.25
CA SER A 92 -18.00 -7.04 -9.10
C SER A 92 -19.23 -6.45 -8.40
N GLN A 93 -20.03 -7.33 -7.78
CA GLN A 93 -21.22 -6.92 -7.01
C GLN A 93 -21.12 -7.30 -5.53
N ASN A 94 -20.03 -7.98 -5.16
CA ASN A 94 -19.85 -8.65 -3.86
C ASN A 94 -18.39 -8.65 -3.40
N GLU A 95 -17.57 -7.75 -3.93
CA GLU A 95 -16.22 -7.50 -3.46
C GLU A 95 -16.26 -6.78 -2.10
N THR A 96 -15.30 -7.09 -1.25
CA THR A 96 -15.03 -6.33 -0.02
C THR A 96 -14.01 -5.21 -0.29
N GLY A 97 -13.27 -5.31 -1.39
CA GLY A 97 -12.41 -4.26 -1.89
C GLY A 97 -11.51 -4.70 -3.03
N PHE A 98 -10.53 -3.86 -3.34
CA PHE A 98 -9.55 -4.10 -4.39
C PHE A 98 -8.12 -3.97 -3.89
N ILE A 99 -7.24 -4.80 -4.42
CA ILE A 99 -5.79 -4.69 -4.30
C ILE A 99 -5.25 -4.25 -5.66
N VAL A 100 -4.62 -3.09 -5.71
CA VAL A 100 -3.89 -2.59 -6.87
C VAL A 100 -2.44 -3.03 -6.73
N SER A 101 -1.99 -3.91 -7.62
CA SER A 101 -0.62 -4.41 -7.63
C SER A 101 0.18 -3.73 -8.74
N ARG A 102 1.46 -3.46 -8.45
CA ARG A 102 2.43 -2.89 -9.37
C ARG A 102 3.63 -3.82 -9.54
N SER A 103 4.23 -3.85 -10.73
CA SER A 103 5.48 -4.55 -11.02
C SER A 103 6.39 -3.70 -11.91
N GLU A 104 7.72 -3.80 -11.74
CA GLU A 104 8.70 -3.19 -12.67
C GLU A 104 9.08 -4.15 -13.82
N ASN A 105 8.81 -5.45 -13.68
CA ASN A 105 9.30 -6.51 -14.57
C ASN A 105 8.21 -7.48 -15.05
N ASN A 106 6.93 -7.17 -14.77
CA ASN A 106 5.77 -8.01 -15.07
C ASN A 106 5.82 -9.43 -14.45
N SER A 107 6.53 -9.61 -13.34
CA SER A 107 6.71 -10.92 -12.70
C SER A 107 6.64 -10.81 -11.17
N THR A 108 7.42 -9.90 -10.61
CA THR A 108 7.43 -9.61 -9.17
C THR A 108 6.46 -8.47 -8.88
N TRP A 109 5.42 -8.76 -8.11
CA TRP A 109 4.33 -7.82 -7.82
C TRP A 109 4.41 -7.32 -6.38
N MET A 110 4.17 -6.02 -6.20
CA MET A 110 4.00 -5.38 -4.90
C MET A 110 2.65 -4.68 -4.82
N VAL A 111 2.10 -4.51 -3.61
CA VAL A 111 0.85 -3.76 -3.42
C VAL A 111 1.15 -2.27 -3.51
N ALA A 112 0.56 -1.61 -4.52
CA ALA A 112 0.58 -0.15 -4.64
C ALA A 112 -0.53 0.50 -3.80
N SER A 113 -1.70 -0.16 -3.71
CA SER A 113 -2.81 0.31 -2.87
C SER A 113 -3.77 -0.84 -2.54
N GLN A 114 -4.43 -0.72 -1.39
CA GLN A 114 -5.59 -1.55 -1.03
C GLN A 114 -6.75 -0.62 -0.68
N THR A 115 -7.92 -0.91 -1.24
CA THR A 115 -9.11 -0.06 -1.15
C THR A 115 -10.30 -0.84 -0.63
N GLY A 116 -11.33 -0.14 -0.17
CA GLY A 116 -12.63 -0.73 0.16
C GLY A 116 -13.46 -1.03 -1.09
N ALA A 117 -14.64 -1.62 -0.87
CA ALA A 117 -15.62 -1.93 -1.91
C ALA A 117 -16.02 -0.70 -2.74
N ASN A 118 -16.40 -0.91 -4.00
CA ASN A 118 -16.85 0.12 -4.96
C ASN A 118 -15.84 1.24 -5.29
N VAL A 119 -14.61 1.21 -4.78
CA VAL A 119 -13.57 2.15 -5.22
C VAL A 119 -13.16 1.79 -6.64
N THR A 120 -13.03 2.79 -7.51
CA THR A 120 -12.74 2.61 -8.95
C THR A 120 -11.53 3.38 -9.44
N ALA A 121 -10.81 4.06 -8.54
CA ALA A 121 -9.59 4.78 -8.89
C ALA A 121 -8.64 4.97 -7.71
N ILE A 122 -7.34 4.98 -7.99
CA ILE A 122 -6.27 5.42 -7.08
C ILE A 122 -5.22 6.25 -7.82
N SER A 123 -4.36 6.91 -7.06
CA SER A 123 -3.15 7.56 -7.56
C SER A 123 -1.92 6.92 -6.91
N ASP A 124 -0.98 6.44 -7.73
CA ASP A 124 0.33 5.97 -7.27
C ASP A 124 1.38 7.04 -7.54
N SER A 125 1.93 7.62 -6.47
CA SER A 125 2.93 8.68 -6.48
C SER A 125 4.35 8.21 -6.11
N SER A 126 4.55 6.90 -5.99
CA SER A 126 5.81 6.29 -5.52
C SER A 126 6.68 5.78 -6.67
N LEU A 127 6.64 6.48 -7.81
CA LEU A 127 7.17 6.03 -9.09
C LEU A 127 8.42 6.81 -9.47
N VAL A 128 9.28 6.19 -10.27
CA VAL A 128 10.48 6.82 -10.84
C VAL A 128 10.21 7.21 -12.28
N ALA A 129 10.62 8.42 -12.66
CA ALA A 129 10.47 8.93 -14.03
C ALA A 129 11.22 8.08 -15.07
N GLY A 130 10.66 7.99 -16.27
CA GLY A 130 11.25 7.24 -17.39
C GLY A 130 11.23 5.72 -17.24
N LYS A 131 10.58 5.18 -16.20
CA LYS A 131 10.41 3.73 -16.01
C LYS A 131 9.07 3.23 -16.49
N THR A 132 9.06 1.99 -16.98
CA THR A 132 7.84 1.23 -17.28
C THR A 132 7.38 0.46 -16.05
N TYR A 133 6.09 0.59 -15.75
CA TYR A 133 5.41 -0.11 -14.67
C TYR A 133 4.24 -0.91 -15.24
N TYR A 134 3.97 -2.05 -14.62
CA TYR A 134 2.86 -2.93 -14.92
C TYR A 134 1.88 -2.91 -13.76
N TYR A 135 0.59 -2.86 -14.07
CA TYR A 135 -0.48 -2.83 -13.08
C TYR A 135 -1.52 -3.91 -13.36
N ARG A 136 -2.06 -4.46 -12.27
CA ARG A 136 -3.23 -5.33 -12.28
C ARG A 136 -4.06 -5.09 -11.03
N ILE A 137 -5.37 -5.27 -11.16
CA ILE A 137 -6.33 -5.02 -10.10
C ILE A 137 -6.92 -6.36 -9.68
N GLN A 138 -6.85 -6.66 -8.39
CA GLN A 138 -7.46 -7.85 -7.81
C GLN A 138 -8.68 -7.42 -6.98
N ALA A 139 -9.86 -7.76 -7.47
CA ALA A 139 -11.06 -7.73 -6.64
C ALA A 139 -10.96 -8.88 -5.63
N TYR A 140 -11.40 -8.69 -4.39
CA TYR A 140 -11.43 -9.76 -3.39
C TYR A 140 -12.63 -9.67 -2.46
N ASN A 141 -13.03 -10.81 -1.91
CA ASN A 141 -13.92 -10.94 -0.77
C ASN A 141 -13.41 -12.09 0.13
N PRO A 142 -14.04 -12.36 1.30
CA PRO A 142 -13.57 -13.42 2.20
C PRO A 142 -13.53 -14.83 1.59
N THR A 143 -14.21 -15.03 0.46
CA THR A 143 -14.37 -16.35 -0.19
C THR A 143 -13.52 -16.53 -1.44
N GLY A 144 -12.90 -15.47 -1.96
CA GLY A 144 -12.10 -15.57 -3.18
C GLY A 144 -11.67 -14.22 -3.74
N SER A 145 -10.95 -14.28 -4.86
CA SER A 145 -10.44 -13.11 -5.56
C SER A 145 -10.26 -13.37 -7.05
N ASN A 146 -10.32 -12.33 -7.86
CA ASN A 146 -10.14 -12.40 -9.30
C ASN A 146 -9.30 -11.19 -9.76
N VAL A 147 -8.43 -11.41 -10.72
CA VAL A 147 -7.38 -10.47 -11.12
C VAL A 147 -7.62 -10.00 -12.55
N SER A 148 -7.44 -8.70 -12.80
CA SER A 148 -7.49 -8.12 -14.13
C SER A 148 -6.40 -8.62 -15.06
N GLU A 149 -6.62 -8.39 -16.35
CA GLU A 149 -5.52 -8.31 -17.31
C GLU A 149 -4.46 -7.31 -16.82
N THR A 150 -3.21 -7.55 -17.22
CA THR A 150 -2.12 -6.64 -16.92
C THR A 150 -2.07 -5.52 -17.94
N VAL A 151 -1.95 -4.28 -17.45
CA VAL A 151 -1.66 -3.11 -18.29
C VAL A 151 -0.28 -2.59 -17.96
N SER A 152 0.35 -1.90 -18.92
CA SER A 152 1.62 -1.23 -18.69
C SER A 152 1.53 0.27 -18.98
N ILE A 153 2.34 1.04 -18.27
CA ILE A 153 2.53 2.46 -18.51
C ILE A 153 4.00 2.80 -18.32
N THR A 154 4.54 3.59 -19.25
CA THR A 154 5.84 4.23 -19.08
C THR A 154 5.62 5.63 -18.53
N THR A 155 6.17 5.87 -17.34
CA THR A 155 6.20 7.22 -16.76
C THR A 155 7.03 8.13 -17.66
N ALA A 156 6.59 9.36 -17.83
CA ALA A 156 7.32 10.31 -18.66
C ALA A 156 8.74 10.51 -18.10
N ALA A 157 9.73 10.55 -18.99
CA ALA A 157 11.09 10.85 -18.61
C ALA A 157 11.15 12.28 -18.09
N GLN A 158 11.80 12.49 -16.94
CA GLN A 158 11.98 13.83 -16.40
C GLN A 158 12.74 14.68 -17.42
N SER A 159 12.08 15.71 -17.94
CA SER A 159 12.72 16.62 -18.88
C SER A 159 13.69 17.51 -18.09
N MET A 160 14.98 17.17 -18.12
CA MET A 160 16.05 17.99 -17.52
C MET A 160 16.43 19.18 -18.43
N THR A 161 15.44 19.74 -19.11
CA THR A 161 15.61 20.83 -20.09
C THR A 161 15.52 22.22 -19.45
N SER A 162 15.04 22.33 -18.20
CA SER A 162 15.14 23.58 -17.45
C SER A 162 16.58 23.81 -16.98
N VAL A 163 17.08 25.03 -17.16
CA VAL A 163 18.37 25.46 -16.61
C VAL A 163 18.32 25.26 -15.08
N PRO A 164 19.30 24.58 -14.47
CA PRO A 164 19.28 24.36 -13.02
C PRO A 164 19.45 25.68 -12.28
N LEU A 165 18.78 25.81 -11.12
CA LEU A 165 18.89 27.02 -10.30
C LEU A 165 20.33 27.16 -9.79
N GLN A 166 20.82 28.41 -9.76
CA GLN A 166 22.19 28.64 -9.32
C GLN A 166 22.37 28.31 -7.82
N PRO A 167 23.52 27.77 -7.42
CA PRO A 167 23.89 27.70 -6.02
C PRO A 167 24.01 29.10 -5.42
N THR A 168 23.76 29.21 -4.12
CA THR A 168 23.90 30.47 -3.36
C THR A 168 24.74 30.26 -2.11
N SER A 169 25.02 31.35 -1.40
CA SER A 169 25.75 31.30 -0.12
C SER A 169 27.12 30.60 -0.21
N LEU A 170 27.79 30.71 -1.36
CA LEU A 170 29.11 30.09 -1.54
C LEU A 170 30.11 30.74 -0.59
N LYS A 171 30.83 29.92 0.18
CA LYS A 171 31.91 30.31 1.08
C LYS A 171 33.13 29.40 0.89
N ALA A 172 34.32 29.97 1.04
CA ALA A 172 35.59 29.25 1.04
C ALA A 172 36.39 29.63 2.29
N VAL A 173 36.85 28.65 3.06
CA VAL A 173 37.58 28.85 4.32
C VAL A 173 38.80 27.95 4.35
N TYR A 174 39.97 28.51 4.67
CA TYR A 174 41.19 27.73 4.88
C TYR A 174 41.22 27.19 6.31
N VAL A 175 41.25 25.87 6.46
CA VAL A 175 41.28 25.16 7.75
C VAL A 175 42.06 23.86 7.62
N ASN A 176 42.93 23.58 8.59
CA ASN A 176 43.72 22.33 8.66
C ASN A 176 44.47 21.99 7.36
N GLY A 177 45.12 22.99 6.74
CA GLY A 177 45.91 22.77 5.52
C GLY A 177 45.11 22.64 4.22
N LYS A 178 43.79 22.82 4.27
CA LYS A 178 42.87 22.62 3.13
C LYS A 178 41.91 23.79 3.00
N VAL A 179 41.34 23.99 1.82
CA VAL A 179 40.25 24.94 1.63
C VAL A 179 38.93 24.19 1.65
N GLN A 180 38.06 24.49 2.61
CA GLN A 180 36.69 24.00 2.67
C GLN A 180 35.76 24.96 1.94
N ILE A 181 35.08 24.45 0.92
CA ILE A 181 34.12 25.17 0.10
C ILE A 181 32.71 24.64 0.42
N THR A 182 31.78 25.54 0.71
CA THR A 182 30.38 25.20 1.05
C THR A 182 29.43 26.11 0.30
N TRP A 183 28.27 25.59 -0.12
CA TRP A 183 27.21 26.33 -0.79
C TRP A 183 25.83 25.79 -0.41
N GLN A 184 24.81 26.62 -0.63
CA GLN A 184 23.41 26.21 -0.59
C GLN A 184 23.00 25.72 -1.98
N ASP A 185 22.53 24.48 -2.03
CA ASP A 185 21.85 23.94 -3.19
C ASP A 185 20.42 24.49 -3.29
N ASN A 186 20.08 25.00 -4.46
CA ASN A 186 18.74 25.50 -4.80
C ASN A 186 18.15 24.76 -5.99
N SER A 187 18.93 23.89 -6.63
CA SER A 187 18.53 23.14 -7.81
C SER A 187 17.90 21.83 -7.37
N PHE A 188 16.99 21.32 -8.21
CA PHE A 188 16.33 20.02 -7.99
C PHE A 188 16.50 19.08 -9.18
N ASN A 189 17.15 19.56 -10.25
CA ASN A 189 17.26 18.88 -11.53
C ASN A 189 18.71 18.76 -12.01
N GLU A 190 19.69 19.05 -11.15
CA GLU A 190 21.10 18.90 -11.46
C GLU A 190 21.57 17.46 -11.34
N SER A 191 22.50 17.07 -12.20
CA SER A 191 23.23 15.81 -12.11
C SER A 191 24.57 15.96 -11.39
N SER A 192 25.11 17.18 -11.32
CA SER A 192 26.38 17.49 -10.66
C SER A 192 26.56 18.98 -10.37
N PHE A 193 27.49 19.30 -9.47
CA PHE A 193 28.03 20.64 -9.27
C PHE A 193 29.44 20.72 -9.83
N TRP A 194 29.71 21.75 -10.64
CA TRP A 194 31.08 22.02 -11.07
C TRP A 194 31.66 23.12 -10.20
N VAL A 195 32.71 22.80 -9.47
CA VAL A 195 33.47 23.76 -8.67
C VAL A 195 34.63 24.25 -9.51
N MET A 196 34.66 25.55 -9.79
CA MET A 196 35.76 26.18 -10.50
C MET A 196 36.64 26.95 -9.53
N ARG A 197 37.95 26.96 -9.80
CA ARG A 197 38.97 27.71 -9.06
C ARG A 197 39.74 28.63 -10.00
N SER A 198 40.17 29.78 -9.50
CA SER A 198 40.99 30.76 -10.19
C SER A 198 42.02 31.36 -9.22
N GLU A 199 43.21 31.74 -9.69
CA GLU A 199 44.24 32.42 -8.88
C GLU A 199 44.08 33.95 -8.91
N THR A 200 43.40 34.49 -9.92
CA THR A 200 43.29 35.94 -10.14
C THR A 200 41.86 36.51 -10.03
N GLY A 201 40.84 35.66 -10.11
CA GLY A 201 39.43 36.03 -10.10
C GLY A 201 38.96 36.79 -11.34
N ASN A 202 39.81 36.97 -12.36
CA ASN A 202 39.58 37.92 -13.46
C ASN A 202 38.73 37.39 -14.62
N GLY A 203 38.28 36.13 -14.56
CA GLY A 203 37.44 35.53 -15.61
C GLY A 203 38.18 34.66 -16.62
N LEU A 204 39.52 34.72 -16.69
CA LEU A 204 40.31 34.09 -17.74
C LEU A 204 41.01 32.79 -17.32
N ASP A 205 41.28 32.61 -16.03
CA ASP A 205 42.09 31.52 -15.46
C ASP A 205 41.27 30.50 -14.64
N TRP A 206 39.95 30.45 -14.86
CA TRP A 206 39.08 29.50 -14.16
C TRP A 206 39.31 28.08 -14.66
N ILE A 207 39.73 27.20 -13.75
CA ILE A 207 39.88 25.76 -13.98
C ILE A 207 38.86 24.97 -13.18
N ILE A 208 38.52 23.75 -13.63
CA ILE A 208 37.67 22.83 -12.84
C ILE A 208 38.52 22.28 -11.69
N ALA A 209 38.09 22.55 -10.46
CA ALA A 209 38.69 21.99 -9.25
C ALA A 209 37.99 20.68 -8.83
N ASP A 210 36.67 20.57 -9.06
CA ASP A 210 35.90 19.37 -8.74
C ASP A 210 34.60 19.26 -9.57
N LYS A 211 34.08 18.03 -9.66
CA LYS A 211 32.72 17.72 -10.13
C LYS A 211 31.97 16.94 -9.05
N SER A 212 31.40 17.65 -8.09
CA SER A 212 30.66 17.04 -6.99
C SER A 212 29.34 16.43 -7.51
N PRO A 213 28.86 15.32 -6.93
CA PRO A 213 27.60 14.67 -7.34
C PRO A 213 26.38 15.55 -7.06
N ALA A 214 25.22 15.19 -7.63
CA ALA A 214 23.93 15.83 -7.35
C ALA A 214 23.62 15.95 -5.84
N ASN A 215 22.87 16.97 -5.43
CA ASN A 215 22.56 17.29 -4.03
C ASN A 215 23.79 17.58 -3.12
N SER A 216 24.97 17.82 -3.69
CA SER A 216 26.15 18.21 -2.89
C SER A 216 26.04 19.66 -2.43
N GLY A 217 26.44 19.93 -1.18
CA GLY A 217 26.55 21.28 -0.61
C GLY A 217 27.97 21.70 -0.21
N SER A 218 28.98 20.87 -0.52
CA SER A 218 30.36 21.12 -0.10
C SER A 218 31.40 20.38 -0.93
N TYR A 219 32.61 20.94 -0.99
CA TYR A 219 33.81 20.35 -1.56
C TYR A 219 35.03 20.76 -0.72
N THR A 220 36.06 19.92 -0.63
CA THR A 220 37.33 20.26 0.05
C THR A 220 38.48 20.24 -0.95
N ASP A 221 39.06 21.40 -1.21
CA ASP A 221 40.24 21.54 -2.07
C ASP A 221 41.52 21.29 -1.28
N THR A 222 42.18 20.16 -1.59
CA THR A 222 43.46 19.76 -1.01
C THR A 222 44.66 20.13 -1.87
N SER A 223 44.43 20.74 -3.03
CA SER A 223 45.46 21.08 -4.01
C SER A 223 45.86 22.56 -4.01
N ALA A 224 45.18 23.38 -3.20
CA ALA A 224 45.46 24.80 -3.05
C ALA A 224 46.82 25.02 -2.36
N ILE A 225 47.67 25.86 -2.96
CA ILE A 225 49.03 26.12 -2.49
C ILE A 225 49.02 27.23 -1.43
N ALA A 226 49.78 27.04 -0.35
CA ALA A 226 49.96 28.01 0.73
C ALA A 226 50.51 29.35 0.24
N GLY A 227 50.04 30.45 0.84
CA GLY A 227 50.48 31.82 0.53
C GLY A 227 49.83 32.45 -0.70
N LYS A 228 48.90 31.75 -1.37
CA LYS A 228 48.18 32.27 -2.53
C LYS A 228 46.73 32.63 -2.20
N PHE A 229 46.19 33.61 -2.92
CA PHE A 229 44.75 33.83 -3.02
C PHE A 229 44.14 32.86 -4.02
N TYR A 230 42.96 32.36 -3.69
CA TYR A 230 42.12 31.62 -4.62
C TYR A 230 40.70 32.16 -4.62
N TYR A 231 40.08 32.08 -5.78
CA TYR A 231 38.70 32.45 -6.06
C TYR A 231 37.94 31.20 -6.48
N TYR A 232 36.75 31.01 -5.94
CA TYR A 232 35.89 29.86 -6.21
C TYR A 232 34.52 30.33 -6.70
N ARG A 233 33.95 29.58 -7.64
CA ARG A 233 32.55 29.68 -8.05
C ARG A 233 32.00 28.29 -8.32
N VAL A 234 30.71 28.10 -8.09
CA VAL A 234 30.04 26.81 -8.27
C VAL A 234 28.83 27.01 -9.17
N ARG A 235 28.57 26.07 -10.06
CA ARG A 235 27.30 25.98 -10.77
C ARG A 235 26.71 24.59 -10.67
N ALA A 236 25.40 24.51 -10.66
CA ALA A 236 24.67 23.29 -10.92
C ALA A 236 24.72 22.97 -12.43
N ASN A 237 24.85 21.69 -12.78
CA ASN A 237 24.81 21.21 -14.16
C ASN A 237 23.80 20.07 -14.27
N THR A 238 22.97 20.10 -15.29
CA THR A 238 22.17 18.97 -15.77
C THR A 238 23.00 18.15 -16.77
N VAL A 239 22.42 17.07 -17.30
CA VAL A 239 23.02 16.32 -18.43
C VAL A 239 23.15 17.15 -19.72
N SER A 240 22.41 18.26 -19.85
CA SER A 240 22.30 19.05 -21.10
C SER A 240 22.59 20.55 -20.94
N SER A 241 22.73 21.08 -19.72
CA SER A 241 22.89 22.52 -19.48
C SER A 241 23.54 22.85 -18.13
N GLY A 242 24.26 23.97 -18.07
CA GLY A 242 24.80 24.55 -16.84
C GLY A 242 25.39 25.91 -17.15
N LEU A 243 24.68 27.00 -16.84
CA LEU A 243 25.02 28.33 -17.35
C LEU A 243 25.24 29.38 -16.26
N ILE A 244 24.62 29.21 -15.09
CA ILE A 244 24.57 30.25 -14.07
C ILE A 244 25.45 29.88 -12.88
N TRP A 245 26.44 30.72 -12.61
CA TRP A 245 27.37 30.57 -11.48
C TRP A 245 26.79 31.20 -10.21
N SER A 246 27.21 30.67 -9.06
CA SER A 246 27.04 31.29 -7.75
C SER A 246 27.73 32.66 -7.66
N ASN A 247 27.63 33.31 -6.49
CA ASN A 247 28.60 34.32 -6.09
C ASN A 247 30.04 33.76 -6.13
N VAL A 248 31.03 34.63 -6.26
CA VAL A 248 32.44 34.26 -6.12
C VAL A 248 32.81 34.30 -4.64
N ALA A 249 33.48 33.26 -4.14
CA ALA A 249 34.09 33.21 -2.82
C ALA A 249 35.61 33.36 -2.94
N THR A 250 36.22 34.11 -2.03
CA THR A 250 37.67 34.36 -2.00
C THR A 250 38.27 33.85 -0.70
N VAL A 251 39.46 33.28 -0.77
CA VAL A 251 40.21 32.79 0.39
C VAL A 251 41.70 33.00 0.20
N LEU A 252 42.39 33.39 1.28
CA LEU A 252 43.85 33.34 1.37
C LEU A 252 44.24 32.02 2.03
N VAL A 253 45.08 31.24 1.36
CA VAL A 253 45.59 29.98 1.92
C VAL A 253 46.73 30.32 2.85
N GLY A 254 46.57 30.01 4.14
CA GLY A 254 47.59 30.27 5.14
C GLY A 254 48.91 29.54 4.85
N THR A 255 50.01 30.12 5.29
CA THR A 255 51.30 29.41 5.34
C THR A 255 51.37 28.58 6.62
N ALA A 256 52.02 27.42 6.55
CA ALA A 256 52.37 26.70 7.76
C ALA A 256 53.29 27.61 8.62
N PRO A 257 53.14 27.60 9.96
CA PRO A 257 54.07 28.30 10.82
C PRO A 257 55.48 27.79 10.53
N THR A 258 56.42 28.70 10.30
CA THR A 258 57.84 28.34 10.17
C THR A 258 58.24 27.62 11.44
N PRO A 259 58.80 26.39 11.38
CA PRO A 259 59.31 25.76 12.59
C PRO A 259 60.34 26.70 13.19
N THR A 260 60.17 27.04 14.47
CA THR A 260 61.17 27.81 15.21
C THR A 260 62.48 27.02 15.14
N PRO A 261 63.60 27.61 14.67
CA PRO A 261 64.87 26.91 14.70
C PRO A 261 65.17 26.53 16.16
N THR A 262 65.36 25.24 16.41
CA THR A 262 65.82 24.76 17.71
C THR A 262 67.22 25.32 17.93
N PRO A 263 67.49 25.99 19.07
CA PRO A 263 68.79 26.59 19.37
C PRO A 263 69.93 25.57 19.43
#